data_AF-A0AAE4AD01-F1
#
_entry.id   AF-A0AAE4AD01-F1
#
_cell.length_a   1.000
_cell.length_b   1.000
_cell.length_c   1.000
_cell.angle_alpha   90.00
_cell.angle_beta   90.00
_cell.angle_gamma   90.00
#
_symmetry.space_group_name_H-M   'P 1'
#
loop_
_entity.id
_entity.type
_entity.pdbx_description
1 polymer ?
#
loop_
_entity_poly.entity_id
_entity_poly.type
_entity_poly.pdbx_seq_one_letter_code
_entity_poly.pdbx_strand_id
1 'polypeptide(L)' 'MIARDKRRATELAADGLTNRDIAQRLFVTPKTVEVHLSASYRKLGIGSRRELAGVLAVA' A
#
# COMPACT_ATOMS: atom_id res chain seq x y z
N MET A 1 0.55 8.20 14.38
CA MET A 1 1.68 7.46 13.75
C MET A 1 1.24 6.64 12.52
N ILE A 2 0.15 5.86 12.58
CA ILE A 2 -0.25 4.87 11.54
C ILE A 2 -0.67 5.46 10.16
N ALA A 3 -1.13 6.71 10.10
CA ALA A 3 -1.65 7.28 8.85
C ALA A 3 -0.55 7.50 7.78
N ARG A 4 0.69 7.78 8.21
CA ARG A 4 1.81 8.08 7.30
C ARG A 4 2.33 6.83 6.60
N ASP A 5 2.47 5.73 7.34
CA ASP A 5 2.95 4.45 6.82
C ASP A 5 1.97 3.80 5.85
N LYS A 6 0.66 3.99 6.07
CA LYS A 6 -0.38 3.49 5.16
C LYS A 6 -0.28 4.13 3.77
N ARG A 7 -0.11 5.45 3.72
CA ARG A 7 0.02 6.18 2.44
C ARG A 7 1.31 5.79 1.71
N ARG A 8 2.42 5.71 2.46
CA ARG A 8 3.72 5.29 1.93
C ARG A 8 3.69 3.86 1.39
N ALA A 9 3.00 2.94 2.09
CA ALA A 9 2.81 1.58 1.62
C ALA A 9 2.00 1.52 0.32
N THR A 10 0.95 2.32 0.18
CA THR A 10 0.14 2.37 -1.06
C THR A 10 0.89 2.97 -2.24
N GLU A 11 1.70 4.01 -2.01
CA GLU A 11 2.55 4.63 -3.05
C GLU A 11 3.57 3.60 -3.57
N LEU A 12 4.32 2.96 -2.66
CA LEU A 12 5.29 1.93 -3.04
C LEU A 12 4.63 0.69 -3.68
N ALA A 13 3.41 0.36 -3.25
CA ALA A 13 2.65 -0.73 -3.87
C ALA A 13 2.18 -0.36 -5.29
N ALA A 14 1.84 0.90 -5.56
CA ALA A 14 1.53 1.40 -6.90
C ALA A 14 2.76 1.40 -7.81
N ASP A 15 3.94 1.72 -7.27
CA ASP A 15 5.24 1.62 -7.98
C ASP A 15 5.68 0.18 -8.29
N GLY A 16 4.92 -0.84 -7.88
CA GLY A 16 5.23 -2.24 -8.18
C GLY A 16 6.10 -2.98 -7.15
N LEU A 17 6.47 -2.36 -6.03
CA LEU A 17 7.30 -3.01 -4.99
C LEU A 17 6.57 -4.14 -4.24
N THR A 18 7.22 -5.27 -3.96
CA THR A 18 6.54 -6.34 -3.21
C THR A 18 6.23 -5.91 -1.77
N ASN A 19 5.25 -6.55 -1.12
CA ASN A 19 4.94 -6.28 0.30
C ASN A 19 6.18 -6.46 1.20
N ARG A 20 7.11 -7.33 0.80
CA ARG A 20 8.37 -7.57 1.51
C ARG A 20 9.37 -6.42 1.34
N ASP A 21 9.48 -5.84 0.14
CA ASP A 21 10.31 -4.64 -0.09
C ASP A 21 9.76 -3.43 0.65
N ILE A 22 8.43 -3.27 0.63
CA ILE A 22 7.73 -2.21 1.36
C ILE A 22 7.95 -2.36 2.86
N ALA A 23 7.84 -3.59 3.37
CA ALA A 23 8.09 -3.91 4.77
C ALA A 23 9.50 -3.53 5.21
N GLN A 24 10.52 -3.84 4.38
CA GLN A 24 11.90 -3.43 4.65
C GLN A 24 12.08 -1.91 4.64
N ARG A 25 11.47 -1.20 3.68
CA ARG A 25 11.56 0.27 3.58
C ARG A 25 10.86 1.00 4.73
N LEU A 26 9.77 0.43 5.23
CA LEU A 26 8.97 1.00 6.32
C LEU A 26 9.37 0.46 7.69
N PHE A 27 10.35 -0.45 7.77
CA PHE A 27 10.78 -1.12 9.01
C PHE A 27 9.61 -1.83 9.74
N VAL A 28 8.71 -2.44 8.97
CA VAL A 28 7.56 -3.19 9.48
C VAL A 28 7.57 -4.63 8.98
N THR A 29 6.62 -5.44 9.44
CA THR A 29 6.46 -6.80 8.90
C THR A 29 5.64 -6.80 7.60
N PRO A 30 5.85 -7.77 6.69
CA PRO A 30 5.00 -7.93 5.51
C PRO A 30 3.51 -8.04 5.85
N LYS A 31 3.19 -8.69 6.99
CA LYS A 31 1.82 -8.80 7.52
C LYS A 31 1.21 -7.43 7.84
N THR A 32 2.00 -6.53 8.42
CA THR A 32 1.58 -5.15 8.69
C THR A 32 1.29 -4.41 7.38
N VAL A 33 2.12 -4.59 6.35
CA VAL A 33 1.90 -4.02 5.02
C VAL A 33 0.60 -4.55 4.42
N GLU A 34 0.32 -5.85 4.51
CA GLU A 34 -0.95 -6.44 4.03
C GLU A 34 -2.17 -5.83 4.72
N VAL A 35 -2.14 -5.68 6.05
CA VAL A 35 -3.24 -5.05 6.80
C VAL A 35 -3.43 -3.59 6.39
N HIS A 36 -2.33 -2.86 6.21
CA HIS A 36 -2.36 -1.47 5.77
C HIS A 36 -2.93 -1.32 4.35
N LEU A 37 -2.47 -2.14 3.41
CA LEU A 37 -2.95 -2.15 2.03
C LEU A 37 -4.41 -2.57 1.96
N SER A 38 -4.81 -3.63 2.66
CA SER A 38 -6.21 -4.11 2.69
C SER A 38 -7.15 -3.04 3.24
N ALA A 39 -6.77 -2.36 4.32
CA ALA A 39 -7.54 -1.23 4.85
C ALA A 39 -7.62 -0.06 3.85
N SER A 40 -6.53 0.24 3.15
CA SER A 40 -6.52 1.29 2.11
C SER A 40 -7.37 0.89 0.89
N TYR A 41 -7.33 -0.37 0.46
CA TYR A 41 -8.12 -0.89 -0.66
C TYR A 41 -9.60 -0.76 -0.37
N ARG A 42 -10.02 -1.19 0.83
CA ARG A 42 -11.40 -1.02 1.29
C ARG A 42 -11.82 0.45 1.34
N LYS A 43 -10.92 1.35 1.76
CA LYS A 43 -11.21 2.80 1.84
C LYS A 43 -11.30 3.46 0.47
N LEU A 44 -10.53 2.99 -0.51
CA LEU A 44 -10.52 3.47 -1.89
C LEU A 44 -11.57 2.76 -2.76
N GLY A 45 -12.22 1.71 -2.25
CA GLY A 45 -13.22 0.94 -3.00
C GLY A 45 -12.61 0.05 -4.08
N ILE A 46 -11.31 -0.28 -3.98
CA ILE A 46 -10.59 -1.08 -4.99
C ILE A 46 -10.40 -2.51 -4.52
N GLY A 47 -10.43 -3.46 -5.45
CA GLY A 47 -10.21 -4.88 -5.16
C GLY A 47 -8.80 -5.35 -5.46
N SER A 48 -8.04 -4.58 -6.24
CA SER A 48 -6.76 -5.03 -6.78
C SER A 48 -5.64 -3.99 -6.74
N ARG A 49 -4.42 -4.51 -6.64
CA ARG A 49 -3.19 -3.71 -6.72
C ARG A 49 -3.05 -2.94 -8.03
N ARG A 50 -3.54 -3.48 -9.15
CA ARG A 50 -3.58 -2.75 -10.44
C ARG A 50 -4.51 -1.55 -10.39
N GLU A 51 -5.66 -1.70 -9.73
CA GLU A 51 -6.58 -0.58 -9.53
C GLU A 51 -5.97 0.48 -8.60
N LEU A 52 -5.20 0.06 -7.58
CA LEU A 52 -4.44 1.01 -6.75
C LEU A 52 -3.48 1.85 -7.60
N ALA A 53 -2.71 1.21 -8.47
CA ALA A 53 -1.79 1.92 -9.37
C ALA A 53 -2.56 2.85 -10.32
N GLY A 54 -3.72 2.44 -10.84
CA GLY A 54 -4.58 3.31 -11.67
C GLY A 54 -5.15 4.50 -10.90
N VAL A 55 -5.60 4.31 -9.65
CA VAL A 55 -6.14 5.37 -8.80
C VAL A 55 -5.05 6.36 -8.38
N LEU A 56 -3.84 5.89 -8.09
CA LEU A 56 -2.72 6.74 -7.68
C LEU A 56 -1.99 7.40 -8.86
N ALA A 57 -1.97 6.80 -10.05
CA ALA A 57 -1.38 7.40 -11.25
C ALA A 57 -2.19 8.58 -11.80
N VAL A 58 -3.44 8.73 -11.38
CA VAL A 58 -4.36 9.80 -11.80
C VAL A 58 -4.41 10.95 -10.77
N ALA A 59 -3.69 10.83 -9.65
CA ALA A 59 -3.61 11.83 -8.58
C ALA A 59 -2.28 12.58 -8.59
#